data_AF-A0A097PID0-F1
#
_entry.id   AF-A0A097PID0-F1
#
_cell.length_a   1.000
_cell.length_b   1.000
_cell.length_c   1.000
_cell.angle_alpha   90.00
_cell.angle_beta   90.00
_cell.angle_gamma   90.00
#
_symmetry.space_group_name_H-M   'P 1'
#
loop_
_entity.id
_entity.type
_entity.pdbx_description
1 polymer ?
#
loop_
_entity_poly.entity_id
_entity_poly.type
_entity_poly.pdbx_seq_one_letter_code
_entity_poly.pdbx_strand_id
1 'polypeptide(L)'
;MMTVTKLPKDMVLKFKFSGNYIHYLWNDEFGNYCKYMGAKRDLDPVNPFVHVEVVPSTSDPTLVHLRCSYNNKFNELISSSVSWLSATTNSPNEDRTKKTFTLFKPIFPASQPHTVGFLHMQTNHQVRTFFNKDYGDSINMVCAKSNDNGMQLFEFPVWVQYEDVIKLKDREIKTKDEEIKAMDGEIKAKDEEI
;
A
#
# COMPACT_ATOMS: atom_id res chain seq x y z
N MET A 1 16.36 20.49 -4.94
CA MET A 1 15.97 19.15 -5.41
C MET A 1 15.06 18.53 -4.36
N MET A 2 13.78 18.30 -4.67
CA MET A 2 12.90 17.53 -3.78
C MET A 2 13.14 16.05 -4.07
N THR A 3 13.80 15.36 -3.15
CA THR A 3 13.81 13.89 -3.11
C THR A 3 12.38 13.38 -2.88
N VAL A 4 12.04 12.18 -3.34
CA VAL A 4 10.89 11.40 -2.84
C VAL A 4 11.13 11.10 -1.35
N THR A 5 10.99 12.10 -0.48
CA THR A 5 11.24 12.02 0.97
C THR A 5 9.98 11.74 1.77
N LYS A 6 8.82 11.74 1.12
CA LYS A 6 7.53 11.62 1.80
C LYS A 6 6.98 10.20 1.87
N LEU A 7 7.38 9.30 0.97
CA LEU A 7 6.91 7.91 1.01
C LEU A 7 7.89 7.05 1.82
N PRO A 8 7.39 6.20 2.73
CA PRO A 8 8.17 5.11 3.30
C PRO A 8 8.69 4.18 2.21
N LYS A 9 9.84 3.56 2.44
CA LYS A 9 10.35 2.50 1.57
C LYS A 9 9.38 1.33 1.49
N ASP A 10 8.83 0.93 2.64
CA ASP A 10 7.93 -0.20 2.78
C ASP A 10 6.58 0.32 3.30
N MET A 11 5.53 0.17 2.49
CA MET A 11 4.23 0.76 2.80
C MET A 11 3.07 -0.15 2.40
N VAL A 12 1.91 0.19 2.94
CA VAL A 12 0.60 -0.30 2.51
C VAL A 12 -0.12 0.83 1.79
N LEU A 13 -0.91 0.54 0.77
CA LEU A 13 -1.75 1.56 0.12
C LEU A 13 -3.22 1.28 0.40
N LYS A 14 -3.88 2.22 1.09
CA LYS A 14 -5.29 2.13 1.42
C LYS A 14 -6.07 3.25 0.73
N PHE A 15 -7.03 2.90 -0.11
CA PHE A 15 -7.85 3.90 -0.78
C PHE A 15 -8.68 4.67 0.23
N LYS A 16 -8.48 6.00 0.31
CA LYS A 16 -9.03 6.85 1.37
C LYS A 16 -10.56 6.77 1.46
N PHE A 17 -11.25 6.77 0.31
CA PHE A 17 -12.71 6.88 0.29
C PHE A 17 -13.40 5.58 0.72
N SER A 18 -12.95 4.44 0.22
CA SER A 18 -13.60 3.15 0.50
C SER A 18 -12.94 2.38 1.64
N GLY A 19 -11.71 2.73 2.01
CA GLY A 19 -10.89 2.00 2.96
C GLY A 19 -10.29 0.70 2.43
N ASN A 20 -10.31 0.47 1.10
CA ASN A 20 -9.78 -0.76 0.50
C ASN A 20 -8.25 -0.73 0.45
N TYR A 21 -7.60 -1.78 0.90
CA TYR A 21 -6.16 -1.98 0.71
C TYR A 21 -5.87 -2.52 -0.68
N ILE A 22 -4.87 -1.95 -1.35
CA ILE A 22 -4.30 -2.51 -2.57
C ILE A 22 -3.55 -3.79 -2.20
N HIS A 23 -3.73 -4.85 -2.97
CA HIS A 23 -3.06 -6.12 -2.75
C HIS A 23 -2.77 -6.87 -4.05
N TYR A 24 -1.78 -7.72 -4.02
CA TYR A 24 -1.43 -8.61 -5.12
C TYR A 24 -2.38 -9.82 -5.19
N LEU A 25 -2.89 -10.11 -6.38
CA LEU A 25 -3.74 -11.27 -6.66
C LEU A 25 -2.86 -12.47 -6.97
N TRP A 26 -2.66 -13.35 -5.98
CA TRP A 26 -1.52 -14.27 -5.93
C TRP A 26 -1.76 -15.69 -6.45
N ASN A 27 -3.02 -16.12 -6.59
CA ASN A 27 -3.37 -17.50 -6.95
C ASN A 27 -4.46 -17.57 -8.04
N ASP A 28 -4.72 -18.80 -8.47
CA ASP A 28 -5.67 -19.12 -9.54
C ASP A 28 -7.14 -18.93 -9.12
N GLU A 29 -7.43 -18.68 -7.83
CA GLU A 29 -8.77 -18.30 -7.37
C GLU A 29 -9.20 -16.95 -8.00
N PHE A 30 -8.22 -16.12 -8.37
CA PHE A 30 -8.44 -14.89 -9.13
C PHE A 30 -8.49 -15.11 -10.65
N GLY A 31 -8.47 -16.38 -11.11
CA GLY A 31 -8.60 -16.76 -12.52
C GLY A 31 -7.67 -15.97 -13.44
N ASN A 32 -8.25 -15.35 -14.47
CA ASN A 32 -7.52 -14.52 -15.44
C ASN A 32 -6.91 -13.25 -14.83
N TYR A 33 -7.24 -12.92 -13.57
CA TYR A 33 -6.72 -11.76 -12.87
C TYR A 33 -5.53 -12.05 -11.95
N CYS A 34 -5.09 -13.31 -11.88
CA CYS A 34 -3.85 -13.67 -11.22
C CYS A 34 -2.69 -12.81 -11.77
N LYS A 35 -1.87 -12.27 -10.87
CA LYS A 35 -0.74 -11.34 -11.08
C LYS A 35 -1.09 -9.85 -11.19
N TYR A 36 -2.37 -9.47 -11.23
CA TYR A 36 -2.76 -8.05 -11.13
C TYR A 36 -2.79 -7.56 -9.68
N MET A 37 -2.94 -6.24 -9.55
CA MET A 37 -3.26 -5.60 -8.29
C MET A 37 -4.78 -5.44 -8.14
N GLY A 38 -5.31 -5.90 -7.02
CA GLY A 38 -6.69 -5.72 -6.58
C GLY A 38 -6.80 -4.73 -5.43
N ALA A 39 -8.01 -4.47 -4.96
CA ALA A 39 -8.29 -3.64 -3.80
C ALA A 39 -9.50 -4.18 -3.01
N LYS A 40 -9.27 -4.54 -1.74
CA LYS A 40 -10.29 -5.12 -0.84
C LYS A 40 -10.24 -4.49 0.56
N ARG A 41 -11.39 -4.34 1.22
CA ARG A 41 -11.51 -3.69 2.54
C ARG A 41 -11.00 -4.58 3.69
N ASP A 42 -11.32 -5.86 3.67
CA ASP A 42 -11.13 -6.76 4.82
C ASP A 42 -9.75 -7.46 4.81
N LEU A 43 -8.71 -6.71 4.45
CA LEU A 43 -7.33 -7.19 4.50
C LEU A 43 -6.61 -6.60 5.71
N ASP A 44 -5.87 -7.46 6.41
CA ASP A 44 -4.96 -7.03 7.47
C ASP A 44 -3.77 -6.27 6.84
N PRO A 45 -3.41 -5.06 7.33
CA PRO A 45 -2.24 -4.32 6.84
C PRO A 45 -0.91 -5.08 6.97
N VAL A 46 -0.81 -6.12 7.82
CA VAL A 46 0.39 -6.97 7.93
C VAL A 46 0.44 -8.07 6.87
N ASN A 47 -0.62 -8.25 6.07
CA ASN A 47 -0.69 -9.28 5.05
C ASN A 47 0.45 -9.08 4.02
N PRO A 48 1.23 -10.12 3.68
CA PRO A 48 2.35 -9.97 2.75
C PRO A 48 1.92 -9.52 1.34
N PHE A 49 0.66 -9.75 0.95
CA PHE A 49 0.15 -9.35 -0.37
C PHE A 49 -0.19 -7.86 -0.48
N VAL A 50 -0.33 -7.14 0.65
CA VAL A 50 -0.57 -5.68 0.64
C VAL A 50 0.72 -4.87 0.71
N HIS A 51 1.87 -5.53 0.92
CA HIS A 51 3.17 -4.90 1.05
C HIS A 51 3.67 -4.40 -0.30
N VAL A 52 3.84 -3.08 -0.39
CA VAL A 52 4.41 -2.39 -1.54
C VAL A 52 5.73 -1.75 -1.13
N GLU A 53 6.77 -2.05 -1.90
CA GLU A 53 8.06 -1.36 -1.79
C GLU A 53 8.13 -0.21 -2.79
N VAL A 54 8.54 0.96 -2.30
CA VAL A 54 8.85 2.15 -3.08
C VAL A 54 10.31 2.12 -3.46
N VAL A 55 10.58 2.04 -4.76
CA VAL A 55 11.94 2.06 -5.30
C VAL A 55 12.14 3.38 -6.03
N PRO A 56 13.08 4.25 -5.61
CA PRO A 56 13.35 5.51 -6.31
C PRO A 56 13.78 5.28 -7.76
N SER A 57 13.36 6.19 -8.64
CA SER A 57 13.88 6.21 -10.02
C SER A 57 15.36 6.54 -10.06
N THR A 58 16.04 5.98 -11.06
CA THR A 58 17.46 6.25 -11.30
C THR A 58 17.70 7.51 -12.13
N SER A 59 16.73 7.94 -12.95
CA SER A 59 16.84 9.15 -13.78
C SER A 59 16.24 10.39 -13.14
N ASP A 60 15.20 10.28 -12.31
CA ASP A 60 14.52 11.43 -11.70
C ASP A 60 14.17 11.15 -10.23
N PRO A 61 14.81 11.83 -9.27
CA PRO A 61 14.60 11.57 -7.84
C PRO A 61 13.22 11.98 -7.32
N THR A 62 12.36 12.57 -8.17
CA THR A 62 10.95 12.87 -7.85
C THR A 62 9.99 11.74 -8.26
N LEU A 63 10.47 10.73 -9.00
CA LEU A 63 9.69 9.61 -9.51
C LEU A 63 10.03 8.32 -8.77
N VAL A 64 9.10 7.38 -8.81
CA VAL A 64 9.24 6.08 -8.14
C VAL A 64 8.78 4.95 -9.04
N HIS A 65 9.30 3.77 -8.76
CA HIS A 65 8.69 2.51 -9.12
C HIS A 65 7.98 1.95 -7.90
N LEU A 66 6.90 1.22 -8.14
CA LEU A 66 6.19 0.46 -7.11
C LEU A 66 6.50 -1.02 -7.34
N ARG A 67 7.05 -1.70 -6.35
CA ARG A 67 7.36 -3.14 -6.40
C ARG A 67 6.42 -3.89 -5.47
N CYS A 68 5.82 -4.97 -5.98
CA CYS A 68 5.12 -5.93 -5.13
C CYS A 68 6.18 -6.73 -4.37
N SER A 69 6.20 -6.60 -3.06
CA SER A 69 7.23 -7.24 -2.23
C SER A 69 7.05 -8.76 -2.17
N TYR A 70 5.81 -9.27 -2.32
CA TYR A 70 5.54 -10.70 -2.30
C TYR A 70 6.25 -11.47 -3.44
N ASN A 71 6.18 -10.96 -4.68
CA ASN A 71 6.75 -11.64 -5.84
C ASN A 71 8.01 -10.96 -6.40
N ASN A 72 8.48 -9.88 -5.75
CA ASN A 72 9.61 -9.06 -6.15
C ASN A 72 9.53 -8.48 -7.58
N LYS A 73 8.32 -8.27 -8.10
CA LYS A 73 8.10 -7.72 -9.45
C LYS A 73 7.59 -6.29 -9.39
N PHE A 74 8.03 -5.51 -10.36
CA PHE A 74 7.63 -4.12 -10.53
C PHE A 74 6.25 -4.03 -11.16
N ASN A 75 5.52 -2.99 -10.75
CA ASN A 75 4.20 -2.68 -11.29
C ASN A 75 4.34 -2.00 -12.66
N GLU A 76 3.68 -2.59 -13.67
CA GLU A 76 3.52 -2.05 -15.01
C GLU A 76 2.03 -1.93 -15.35
N LEU A 77 1.72 -1.20 -16.43
CA LEU A 77 0.38 -1.21 -16.99
C LEU A 77 0.27 -2.26 -18.09
N ILE A 78 -0.59 -3.26 -17.90
CA ILE A 78 -0.95 -4.20 -18.95
C ILE A 78 -2.10 -3.60 -19.75
N SER A 79 -1.81 -3.29 -21.01
CA SER A 79 -2.77 -2.69 -21.93
C SER A 79 -3.86 -3.70 -22.32
N SER A 80 -5.09 -3.43 -21.90
CA SER A 80 -6.32 -4.00 -22.46
C SER A 80 -7.27 -2.86 -22.85
N SER A 81 -8.59 -3.09 -22.92
CA SER A 81 -9.58 -1.99 -22.96
C SER A 81 -9.47 -1.06 -21.74
N VAL A 82 -8.89 -1.54 -20.64
CA VAL A 82 -8.49 -0.79 -19.44
C VAL A 82 -7.00 -1.06 -19.17
N SER A 83 -6.24 -0.04 -18.77
CA SER A 83 -4.83 -0.20 -18.40
C SER A 83 -4.72 -0.73 -16.97
N TRP A 84 -4.75 -2.05 -16.81
CA TRP A 84 -4.68 -2.73 -15.52
C TRP A 84 -3.28 -2.64 -14.91
N LEU A 85 -3.22 -2.44 -13.60
CA LEU A 85 -1.95 -2.47 -12.87
C LEU A 85 -1.57 -3.91 -12.56
N SER A 86 -0.36 -4.30 -12.92
CA SER A 86 0.14 -5.67 -12.80
C SER A 86 1.56 -5.70 -12.24
N ALA A 87 1.84 -6.63 -11.32
CA ALA A 87 3.18 -6.84 -10.80
C ALA A 87 3.88 -8.02 -11.50
N THR A 88 4.25 -7.82 -12.77
CA THR A 88 4.75 -8.89 -13.66
C THR A 88 6.22 -8.74 -14.07
N THR A 89 6.75 -7.52 -14.08
CA THR A 89 8.08 -7.18 -14.63
C THR A 89 9.21 -7.44 -13.62
N ASN A 90 10.31 -8.03 -14.06
CA ASN A 90 11.45 -8.33 -13.18
C ASN A 90 12.35 -7.11 -12.89
N SER A 91 12.30 -6.08 -13.73
CA SER A 91 13.20 -4.92 -13.66
C SER A 91 12.43 -3.62 -13.84
N PRO A 92 12.88 -2.52 -13.21
CA PRO A 92 12.32 -1.20 -13.48
C PRO A 92 12.61 -0.80 -14.94
N ASN A 93 11.70 -0.07 -15.57
CA ASN A 93 11.89 0.43 -16.93
C ASN A 93 11.36 1.86 -17.06
N GLU A 94 12.26 2.75 -17.47
CA GLU A 94 12.03 4.19 -17.58
C GLU A 94 11.94 4.65 -19.06
N ASP A 95 12.06 3.73 -20.02
CA ASP A 95 11.90 4.01 -21.46
C ASP A 95 10.40 4.08 -21.82
N ARG A 96 9.93 5.31 -22.06
CA ARG A 96 8.54 5.63 -22.40
C ARG A 96 8.03 4.94 -23.67
N THR A 97 8.89 4.35 -24.50
CA THR A 97 8.48 3.61 -25.69
C THR A 97 8.13 2.15 -25.40
N LYS A 98 8.56 1.61 -24.25
CA LYS A 98 8.36 0.20 -23.88
C LYS A 98 7.01 0.03 -23.19
N LYS A 99 6.32 -1.08 -23.50
CA LYS A 99 5.07 -1.46 -22.82
C LYS A 99 5.27 -1.79 -21.34
N THR A 100 6.50 -2.16 -20.97
CA THR A 100 6.84 -2.55 -19.59
C THR A 100 7.26 -1.38 -18.72
N PHE A 101 6.84 -0.16 -19.05
CA PHE A 101 7.22 1.06 -18.33
C PHE A 101 6.65 1.03 -16.90
N THR A 102 7.42 1.48 -15.91
CA THR A 102 7.06 1.30 -14.48
C THR A 102 7.18 2.56 -13.62
N LEU A 103 7.41 3.74 -14.21
CA LEU A 103 7.52 4.97 -13.43
C LEU A 103 6.16 5.59 -13.08
N PHE A 104 6.06 5.99 -11.82
CA PHE A 104 4.94 6.75 -11.27
C PHE A 104 5.46 8.04 -10.65
N LYS A 105 4.69 9.12 -10.80
CA LYS A 105 4.85 10.35 -10.06
C LYS A 105 3.91 10.36 -8.87
N PRO A 106 4.43 10.38 -7.62
CA PRO A 106 3.64 10.65 -6.44
C PRO A 106 3.12 12.10 -6.45
N ILE A 107 1.86 12.29 -6.10
CA ILE A 107 1.20 13.59 -6.01
C ILE A 107 0.64 13.73 -4.59
N PHE A 108 1.16 14.69 -3.83
CA PHE A 108 0.75 14.96 -2.45
C PHE A 108 -0.14 16.20 -2.39
N PRO A 109 -1.44 16.09 -2.10
CA PRO A 109 -2.30 17.25 -1.93
C PRO A 109 -1.92 18.02 -0.66
N ALA A 110 -1.77 19.34 -0.77
CA ALA A 110 -1.43 20.19 0.36
C ALA A 110 -2.45 20.11 1.52
N SER A 111 -3.73 19.91 1.19
CA SER A 111 -4.83 19.79 2.16
C SER A 111 -4.93 18.40 2.80
N GLN A 112 -4.14 17.41 2.36
CA GLN A 112 -4.26 16.01 2.80
C GLN A 112 -2.87 15.37 2.93
N PRO A 113 -2.06 15.79 3.93
CA PRO A 113 -0.62 15.50 4.01
C PRO A 113 -0.26 14.01 4.17
N HIS A 114 -1.21 13.18 4.60
CA HIS A 114 -1.04 11.73 4.77
C HIS A 114 -1.62 10.93 3.60
N THR A 115 -1.89 11.58 2.47
CA THR A 115 -2.37 10.90 1.28
C THR A 115 -1.54 11.18 0.04
N VAL A 116 -1.57 10.23 -0.88
CA VAL A 116 -0.83 10.28 -2.14
C VAL A 116 -1.71 9.81 -3.29
N GLY A 117 -1.63 10.49 -4.42
CA GLY A 117 -2.08 9.96 -5.71
C GLY A 117 -0.88 9.55 -6.54
N PHE A 118 -1.07 8.62 -7.48
CA PHE A 118 -0.01 8.19 -8.39
C PHE A 118 -0.40 8.44 -9.84
N LEU A 119 0.50 9.08 -10.58
CA LEU A 119 0.36 9.32 -12.02
C LEU A 119 1.36 8.43 -12.77
N HIS A 120 0.88 7.54 -13.62
CA HIS A 120 1.73 6.71 -14.47
C HIS A 120 2.35 7.57 -15.59
N MET A 121 3.68 7.62 -15.64
CA MET A 121 4.35 8.67 -16.40
C MET A 121 4.29 8.48 -17.91
N GLN A 122 4.17 7.26 -18.44
CA GLN A 122 4.06 7.02 -19.88
C GLN A 122 2.69 7.39 -20.43
N THR A 123 1.62 7.06 -19.72
CA THR A 123 0.23 7.28 -20.18
C THR A 123 -0.39 8.56 -19.65
N ASN A 124 0.23 9.22 -18.68
CA ASN A 124 -0.34 10.35 -17.95
C ASN A 124 -1.69 10.03 -17.30
N HIS A 125 -1.90 8.75 -16.95
CA HIS A 125 -3.10 8.24 -16.32
C HIS A 125 -2.92 8.11 -14.81
N GLN A 126 -3.96 8.37 -14.04
CA GLN A 126 -3.92 8.26 -12.59
C GLN A 126 -4.31 6.86 -12.14
N VAL A 127 -3.57 6.32 -11.17
CA VAL A 127 -3.88 5.04 -10.52
C VAL A 127 -5.18 5.16 -9.73
N ARG A 128 -6.06 4.17 -9.88
CA ARG A 128 -7.37 4.11 -9.24
C ARG A 128 -7.90 2.69 -9.11
N THR A 129 -8.91 2.54 -8.28
CA THR A 129 -9.74 1.34 -8.20
C THR A 129 -10.85 1.37 -9.24
N PHE A 130 -11.14 0.21 -9.82
CA PHE A 130 -12.21 -0.02 -10.78
C PHE A 130 -13.06 -1.19 -10.31
N PHE A 131 -14.37 -1.01 -10.36
CA PHE A 131 -15.32 -2.04 -9.95
C PHE A 131 -15.27 -3.24 -10.89
N ASN A 132 -14.99 -4.43 -10.37
CA ASN A 132 -14.95 -5.65 -11.18
C ASN A 132 -16.27 -6.42 -11.08
N LYS A 133 -17.00 -6.48 -12.19
CA LYS A 133 -18.28 -7.20 -12.25
C LYS A 133 -18.11 -8.71 -12.05
N ASP A 134 -16.94 -9.27 -12.39
CA ASP A 134 -16.69 -10.71 -12.32
C ASP A 134 -16.58 -11.21 -10.88
N TYR A 135 -16.22 -10.34 -9.93
CA TYR A 135 -16.08 -10.66 -8.50
C TYR A 135 -17.14 -9.98 -7.62
N GLY A 136 -18.12 -9.31 -8.23
CA GLY A 136 -19.11 -8.49 -7.53
C GLY A 136 -18.45 -7.44 -6.63
N ASP A 137 -19.10 -7.13 -5.49
CA ASP A 137 -18.57 -6.17 -4.50
C ASP A 137 -17.36 -6.70 -3.71
N SER A 138 -16.88 -7.91 -4.01
CA SER A 138 -15.88 -8.60 -3.21
C SER A 138 -14.46 -8.08 -3.45
N ILE A 139 -14.15 -7.67 -4.68
CA ILE A 139 -12.80 -7.24 -5.10
C ILE A 139 -12.90 -6.16 -6.18
N ASN A 140 -12.29 -5.01 -5.93
CA ASN A 140 -12.04 -4.01 -6.98
C ASN A 140 -10.69 -4.31 -7.64
N MET A 141 -10.55 -3.99 -8.92
CA MET A 141 -9.27 -4.06 -9.64
C MET A 141 -8.55 -2.72 -9.57
N VAL A 142 -7.22 -2.70 -9.66
CA VAL A 142 -6.45 -1.47 -9.75
C VAL A 142 -6.03 -1.23 -11.20
N CYS A 143 -6.25 -0.01 -11.69
CA CYS A 143 -5.91 0.40 -13.05
C CYS A 143 -5.39 1.84 -13.08
N ALA A 144 -4.94 2.29 -14.25
CA ALA A 144 -4.69 3.70 -14.51
C ALA A 144 -5.60 4.21 -15.63
N LYS A 145 -6.29 5.33 -15.38
CA LYS A 145 -7.17 5.98 -16.38
C LYS A 145 -6.97 7.49 -16.46
N SER A 146 -7.43 8.09 -17.56
CA SER A 146 -7.55 9.56 -17.71
C SER A 146 -8.32 10.18 -16.55
N ASN A 147 -7.99 11.44 -16.25
CA ASN A 147 -8.46 12.17 -15.07
C ASN A 147 -9.88 12.75 -15.25
N ASP A 148 -10.87 11.90 -15.50
CA ASP A 148 -12.23 12.37 -15.81
C ASP A 148 -13.03 12.69 -14.53
N ASN A 149 -12.72 12.03 -13.41
CA ASN A 149 -13.48 12.09 -12.14
C ASN A 149 -12.63 12.49 -10.92
N GLY A 150 -11.53 13.21 -11.15
CA GLY A 150 -10.60 13.61 -10.08
C GLY A 150 -9.66 12.49 -9.60
N MET A 151 -8.67 12.91 -8.80
CA MET A 151 -7.60 12.05 -8.33
C MET A 151 -8.02 11.17 -7.16
N GLN A 152 -7.83 9.86 -7.32
CA GLN A 152 -7.94 8.94 -6.20
C GLN A 152 -6.69 9.05 -5.32
N LEU A 153 -6.95 9.10 -4.01
CA LEU A 153 -5.94 9.31 -2.99
C LEU A 153 -5.86 8.08 -2.09
N PHE A 154 -4.63 7.68 -1.79
CA PHE A 154 -4.31 6.56 -0.92
C PHE A 154 -3.67 7.07 0.35
N GLU A 155 -4.12 6.56 1.49
CA GLU A 155 -3.36 6.58 2.74
C GLU A 155 -2.19 5.58 2.60
N PHE A 156 -1.04 5.90 3.19
CA PHE A 156 0.19 5.14 3.01
C PHE A 156 0.91 4.84 4.35
N PRO A 157 0.31 4.09 5.29
CA PRO A 157 1.01 3.71 6.51
C PRO A 157 2.25 2.85 6.20
N VAL A 158 3.26 2.93 7.07
CA VAL A 158 4.44 2.05 7.03
C VAL A 158 3.99 0.61 7.19
N TRP A 159 4.49 -0.27 6.32
CA TRP A 159 4.22 -1.70 6.45
C TRP A 159 5.12 -2.31 7.53
N VAL A 160 4.57 -3.22 8.33
CA VAL A 160 5.27 -3.89 9.43
C VAL A 160 5.05 -5.40 9.35
N GLN A 161 6.08 -6.18 9.70
CA GLN A 161 5.97 -7.63 9.74
C GLN A 161 5.07 -8.08 10.91
N TYR A 162 4.38 -9.19 10.72
CA TYR A 162 3.47 -9.75 11.73
C TYR A 162 4.21 -10.08 13.04
N GLU A 163 5.41 -10.64 12.94
CA GLU A 163 6.26 -10.98 14.09
C GLU A 163 6.64 -9.74 14.91
N ASP A 164 6.84 -8.61 14.25
CA ASP A 164 7.16 -7.35 14.93
C ASP A 164 5.94 -6.75 15.62
N VAL A 165 4.75 -6.92 15.04
CA VAL A 165 3.49 -6.55 15.70
C VAL A 165 3.27 -7.38 16.96
N ILE A 166 3.55 -8.70 16.92
CA ILE A 166 3.47 -9.56 18.11
C ILE A 166 4.43 -9.07 19.19
N LYS A 167 5.71 -8.86 18.85
CA LYS A 167 6.71 -8.38 19.83
C LYS A 167 6.32 -7.03 20.46
N LEU A 168 5.70 -6.13 19.68
CA LEU A 168 5.21 -4.86 20.21
C LEU A 168 4.07 -5.08 21.21
N LYS A 169 3.09 -5.92 20.87
CA LYS A 169 1.99 -6.24 21.78
C LYS A 169 2.45 -6.94 23.05
N ASP A 170 3.40 -7.87 22.96
CA ASP A 170 3.96 -8.56 24.13
C ASP A 170 4.65 -7.58 25.10
N ARG A 171 5.35 -6.57 24.56
CA ARG A 171 5.95 -5.50 25.36
C ARG A 171 4.90 -4.62 26.03
N GLU A 172 3.83 -4.27 25.31
CA GLU A 172 2.71 -3.50 25.86
C GLU A 172 2.01 -4.26 26.99
N ILE A 173 1.77 -5.56 26.83
CA ILE A 173 1.17 -6.41 27.86
C ILE A 173 2.07 -6.45 29.10
N LYS A 174 3.36 -6.72 28.92
CA LYS A 174 4.31 -6.76 30.04
C LYS A 174 4.36 -5.43 30.81
N THR A 175 4.34 -4.31 30.10
CA THR A 175 4.34 -2.97 30.73
C THR A 175 3.09 -2.77 31.57
N LYS A 176 1.91 -3.14 31.03
CA LYS A 176 0.65 -3.06 31.77
C LYS A 176 0.61 -3.98 33.00
N ASP A 177 1.18 -5.18 32.90
CA ASP A 177 1.26 -6.10 34.05
C ASP A 177 2.13 -5.53 35.17
N GLU A 178 3.21 -4.82 34.84
CA GLU A 178 4.07 -4.13 35.82
C GLU A 178 3.33 -2.95 36.47
N GLU A 179 2.59 -2.16 35.69
CA GLU A 179 1.75 -1.05 36.19
C GLU A 179 0.65 -1.55 37.14
N ILE A 180 -0.03 -2.65 36.79
CA ILE A 180 -1.07 -3.27 37.64
C ILE A 180 -0.47 -3.73 38.97
N LYS A 181 0.69 -4.40 38.94
CA LYS A 181 1.37 -4.86 40.16
C LYS A 181 1.79 -3.70 41.07
N ALA A 182 2.26 -2.60 40.50
CA ALA A 182 2.62 -1.41 41.26
C ALA A 182 1.37 -0.81 41.95
N MET A 183 0.26 -0.70 41.22
CA MET A 183 -1.01 -0.20 41.74
C MET A 183 -1.58 -1.08 42.86
N ASP A 184 -1.54 -2.40 42.70
CA ASP A 184 -1.95 -3.36 43.74
C ASP A 184 -1.09 -3.23 45.00
N GLY A 185 0.21 -2.96 44.85
CA GLY A 185 1.12 -2.69 45.97
C GLY A 185 0.74 -1.42 46.73
N GLU A 186 0.42 -0.34 46.01
CA GLU A 186 -0.02 0.93 46.61
C GLU A 186 -1.37 0.81 47.32
N ILE A 187 -2.31 0.03 46.78
CA ILE A 187 -3.62 -0.22 47.42
C ILE A 187 -3.42 -0.95 48.75
N LYS A 188 -2.63 -2.03 48.76
CA LYS A 188 -2.34 -2.79 49.98
C LYS A 188 -1.66 -1.94 51.05
N ALA A 189 -0.71 -1.09 50.66
CA ALA A 189 -0.05 -0.19 51.59
C ALA A 189 -1.02 0.81 52.24
N LYS A 190 -2.04 1.29 51.52
CA LYS A 190 -3.07 2.19 52.05
C LYS A 190 -4.07 1.49 52.96
N ASP A 191 -4.40 0.23 52.67
CA ASP A 191 -5.28 -0.57 53.53
C ASP A 191 -4.63 -0.92 54.89
N GLU A 192 -3.30 -0.95 54.97
CA GLU A 192 -2.55 -1.17 56.21
C GLU A 192 -2.39 0.10 57.09
N GLU A 193 -2.67 1.29 56.54
CA GLU A 193 -2.59 2.58 57.26
C GLU A 193 -3.93 3.02 57.91
N ILE A 194 -5.01 2.24 57.77
CA ILE A 194 -6.37 2.50 58.31
C ILE A 194 -6.66 1.57 59.50
#